data_AF-A0A5C6MYV0-F1
#
_entry.id   AF-A0A5C6MYV0-F1
#
_cell.length_a   1.000
_cell.length_b   1.000
_cell.length_c   1.000
_cell.angle_alpha   90.00
_cell.angle_beta   90.00
_cell.angle_gamma   90.00
#
_symmetry.space_group_name_H-M   'P 1'
#
loop_
_entity.id
_entity.type
_entity.pdbx_description
1 polymer ?
#
loop_
_entity_poly.entity_id
_entity_poly.type
_entity_poly.pdbx_seq_one_letter_code
_entity_poly.pdbx_strand_id
1 'polypeptide(L)'
;MHRNEFTTQVFSTTGATLTVYAPKQKKTVYVLSSMHSMIQTQDTTKKKPNTITHYNTTKCGVDVMDQMVREYTVRAGTRRWPVAVFYNMIDMAALNAHVLYQLCTGRQERRVDFLLELARELAQTHVVLLSGEGHRAIPGKSHSLESENWSLSWPLCYNLRKDLMKMSSC
;
A
#
# COMPACT_ATOMS: atom_id res chain seq x y z
N MET A 1 0.49 18.52 33.79
CA MET A 1 -0.86 18.95 33.36
C MET A 1 -1.77 17.75 33.23
N HIS A 2 -2.82 17.65 34.06
CA HIS A 2 -3.80 16.56 33.99
C HIS A 2 -4.86 16.94 32.95
N ARG A 3 -4.90 16.24 31.81
CA ARG A 3 -5.93 16.48 30.76
C ARG A 3 -7.13 15.57 31.01
N ASN A 4 -8.32 16.16 30.92
CA ASN A 4 -9.60 15.45 30.99
C ASN A 4 -9.76 14.53 29.77
N GLU A 5 -10.45 13.41 29.98
CA GLU A 5 -10.70 12.43 28.92
C GLU A 5 -11.60 13.01 27.83
N PHE A 6 -11.39 12.56 26.58
CA PHE A 6 -12.10 13.00 25.37
C PHE A 6 -12.04 14.52 25.12
N THR A 7 -10.98 15.17 25.59
CA THR A 7 -10.73 16.59 25.34
C THR A 7 -9.84 16.78 24.12
N THR A 8 -10.18 17.75 23.28
CA THR A 8 -9.41 18.14 22.10
C THR A 8 -8.96 19.59 22.24
N GLN A 9 -7.68 19.86 22.02
CA GLN A 9 -7.12 21.21 21.87
C GLN A 9 -6.58 21.36 20.45
N VAL A 10 -6.71 22.55 19.89
CA VAL A 10 -6.33 22.85 18.50
C VAL A 10 -5.42 24.06 18.49
N PHE A 11 -4.26 23.91 17.86
CA PHE A 11 -3.36 25.01 17.58
C PHE A 11 -3.26 25.16 16.06
N SER A 12 -3.60 26.32 15.52
CA SER A 12 -3.51 26.60 14.09
C SER A 12 -2.40 27.59 13.80
N THR A 13 -1.72 27.38 12.67
CA THR A 13 -0.82 28.34 12.04
C THR A 13 -1.21 28.47 10.56
N THR A 14 -0.59 29.40 9.83
CA THR A 14 -0.97 29.81 8.47
C THR A 14 -0.99 28.66 7.45
N GLY A 15 -0.30 27.54 7.71
CA GLY A 15 -0.25 26.37 6.81
C GLY A 15 -0.49 25.01 7.45
N ALA A 16 -0.77 24.94 8.76
CA ALA A 16 -0.96 23.66 9.44
C ALA A 16 -1.79 23.79 10.72
N THR A 17 -2.44 22.70 11.10
CA THR A 17 -3.16 22.56 12.36
C THR A 17 -2.60 21.40 13.16
N LEU A 18 -2.29 21.66 14.43
CA LEU A 18 -1.92 20.67 15.41
C LEU A 18 -3.14 20.35 16.28
N THR A 19 -3.60 19.11 16.17
CA THR A 19 -4.66 18.55 17.01
C THR A 19 -4.04 17.82 18.18
N VAL A 20 -4.49 18.12 19.38
CA VAL A 20 -4.06 17.44 20.61
C VAL A 20 -5.29 16.82 21.26
N TYR A 21 -5.39 15.50 21.21
CA TYR A 21 -6.54 14.74 21.69
C TYR A 21 -6.15 13.83 22.85
N ALA A 22 -6.93 13.85 23.92
CA ALA A 22 -6.73 12.99 25.08
C ALA A 22 -7.75 11.83 25.08
N PRO A 23 -7.45 10.67 24.45
CA PRO A 23 -8.39 9.55 24.39
C PRO A 23 -8.66 8.87 25.73
N LYS A 24 -7.73 9.00 26.68
CA LYS A 24 -7.76 8.41 28.03
C LYS A 24 -7.03 9.33 29.00
N GLN A 25 -7.31 9.21 30.29
CA GLN A 25 -6.51 9.89 31.30
C GLN A 25 -5.01 9.55 31.13
N LYS A 26 -4.14 10.56 31.20
CA LYS A 26 -2.68 10.46 31.05
C LYS A 26 -2.19 9.97 29.67
N LYS A 27 -3.05 9.79 28.67
CA LYS A 27 -2.64 9.51 27.28
C LYS A 27 -3.07 10.66 26.38
N THR A 28 -2.17 11.11 25.51
CA THR A 28 -2.45 12.17 24.55
C THR A 28 -1.88 11.79 23.19
N VAL A 29 -2.66 12.08 22.15
CA VAL A 29 -2.30 11.90 20.74
C VAL A 29 -2.13 13.29 20.12
N TYR A 30 -1.01 13.48 19.42
CA TYR A 30 -0.71 14.69 18.68
C TYR A 30 -0.78 14.36 17.19
N VAL A 31 -1.58 15.12 16.44
CA VAL A 31 -1.68 14.98 14.98
C VAL A 31 -1.48 16.35 14.35
N LEU A 32 -0.42 16.47 13.55
CA LEU A 32 -0.18 17.65 12.71
C LEU A 32 -0.76 17.39 11.32
N SER A 33 -1.53 18.34 10.80
CA SER A 33 -2.09 18.24 9.45
C SER A 33 -2.04 19.58 8.73
N SER A 34 -1.56 19.59 7.48
CA SER A 34 -1.68 20.72 6.56
C SER A 34 -3.00 20.72 5.77
N MET A 35 -3.75 19.62 5.79
CA MET A 35 -4.97 19.44 5.00
C MET A 35 -6.23 19.94 5.72
N HIS A 36 -6.24 19.94 7.05
CA HIS A 36 -7.43 20.25 7.84
C HIS A 36 -7.33 21.68 8.37
N SER A 37 -8.07 22.61 7.77
CA SER A 37 -8.18 24.00 8.25
C SER A 37 -9.15 24.14 9.42
N MET A 38 -10.19 23.30 9.46
CA MET A 38 -11.19 23.26 10.53
C MET A 38 -11.26 21.87 11.17
N ILE A 39 -11.18 21.84 12.50
CA ILE A 39 -11.25 20.60 13.28
C ILE A 39 -12.65 20.46 13.86
N GLN A 40 -13.31 19.39 13.46
CA GLN A 40 -14.63 19.02 13.96
C GLN A 40 -14.51 17.76 14.80
N THR A 41 -15.17 17.73 15.96
CA THR A 41 -15.31 16.53 16.78
C THR A 41 -16.58 15.80 16.40
N GLN A 42 -16.51 14.48 16.25
CA GLN A 42 -17.70 13.66 16.04
C GLN A 42 -18.60 13.66 17.29
N ASP A 43 -19.92 13.70 17.11
CA ASP A 43 -20.94 13.51 18.15
C ASP A 43 -21.04 12.04 18.59
N THR A 44 -19.90 11.48 18.99
CA THR A 44 -19.82 10.14 19.59
C THR A 44 -19.35 10.27 21.03
N THR A 45 -19.58 9.24 21.84
CA THR A 45 -19.12 9.18 23.25
C THR A 45 -17.63 9.50 23.40
N LYS A 46 -16.83 9.21 22.36
CA LYS A 46 -15.38 9.40 22.34
C LYS A 46 -14.94 10.79 21.82
N LYS A 47 -15.84 11.61 21.25
CA LYS A 47 -15.55 12.95 20.71
C LYS A 47 -14.28 13.03 19.85
N LYS A 48 -14.07 12.02 18.99
CA LYS A 48 -12.85 11.95 18.17
C LYS A 48 -12.83 13.09 17.15
N PRO A 49 -11.72 13.85 17.03
CA PRO A 49 -11.59 14.86 16.01
C PRO A 49 -11.39 14.23 14.61
N ASN A 50 -11.90 14.91 13.59
CA ASN A 50 -11.82 14.51 12.18
C ASN A 50 -10.39 14.22 11.72
N THR A 51 -9.40 14.98 12.18
CA THR A 51 -7.97 14.77 11.88
C THR A 51 -7.47 13.40 12.34
N ILE A 52 -7.94 12.93 13.50
CA ILE A 52 -7.58 11.61 14.04
C ILE A 52 -8.31 10.50 13.32
N THR A 53 -9.58 10.71 12.99
CA THR A 53 -10.33 9.74 12.16
C THR A 53 -9.64 9.59 10.80
N HIS A 54 -9.34 10.69 10.12
CA HIS A 54 -8.67 10.68 8.82
C HIS A 54 -7.27 10.03 8.88
N TYR A 55 -6.48 10.34 9.90
CA TYR A 55 -5.19 9.68 10.13
C TYR A 55 -5.36 8.16 10.30
N ASN A 56 -6.32 7.71 11.10
CA ASN A 56 -6.54 6.30 11.33
C ASN A 56 -6.98 5.54 10.08
N THR A 57 -7.82 6.14 9.24
CA THR A 57 -8.25 5.51 7.98
C THR A 57 -7.09 5.40 6.99
N THR A 58 -6.14 6.33 7.02
CA THR A 58 -5.08 6.41 6.00
C THR A 58 -3.76 5.76 6.41
N LYS A 59 -3.47 5.64 7.72
CA LYS A 59 -2.17 5.15 8.23
C LYS A 59 -1.92 3.66 7.98
N CYS A 60 -2.95 2.85 7.75
CA CYS A 60 -2.85 1.39 7.70
C CYS A 60 -2.24 0.83 6.41
N GLY A 61 -2.03 1.66 5.37
CA GLY A 61 -1.59 1.16 4.06
C GLY A 61 -0.30 0.35 4.09
N VAL A 62 0.71 0.83 4.84
CA VAL A 62 2.00 0.14 4.97
C VAL A 62 1.87 -1.15 5.80
N ASP A 63 1.10 -1.11 6.89
CA ASP A 63 0.90 -2.27 7.77
C ASP A 63 0.19 -3.41 7.03
N VAL A 64 -0.84 -3.06 6.24
CA VAL A 64 -1.59 -4.03 5.42
C VAL A 64 -0.69 -4.63 4.34
N MET A 65 0.11 -3.80 3.67
CA MET A 65 1.08 -4.26 2.68
C MET A 65 2.14 -5.18 3.30
N ASP A 66 2.70 -4.85 4.48
CA ASP A 66 3.65 -5.71 5.20
C ASP A 66 3.03 -7.06 5.56
N GLN A 67 1.78 -7.04 6.06
CA GLN A 67 1.04 -8.26 6.36
C GLN A 67 0.86 -9.12 5.10
N MET A 68 0.46 -8.52 3.97
CA MET A 68 0.33 -9.23 2.71
C MET A 68 1.68 -9.82 2.27
N VAL A 69 2.75 -9.04 2.24
CA VAL A 69 4.09 -9.51 1.86
C VAL A 69 4.52 -10.73 2.69
N ARG A 70 4.27 -10.70 4.00
CA ARG A 70 4.63 -11.80 4.91
C ARG A 70 3.86 -13.10 4.68
N GLU A 71 2.66 -13.03 4.13
CA GLU A 71 1.83 -14.23 3.84
C GLU A 71 2.46 -15.09 2.73
N TYR A 72 3.03 -14.45 1.72
CA TYR A 72 3.66 -15.12 0.57
C TYR A 72 5.04 -14.52 0.30
N THR A 73 6.00 -14.84 1.17
CA THR A 73 7.37 -14.34 1.11
C THR A 73 8.35 -15.36 0.54
N VAL A 74 9.29 -14.91 -0.29
CA VAL A 74 10.42 -15.71 -0.78
C VAL A 74 11.64 -15.67 0.15
N ARG A 75 11.52 -15.00 1.30
CA ARG A 75 12.63 -14.82 2.23
C ARG A 75 13.13 -16.16 2.78
N ALA A 76 14.40 -16.45 2.51
CA ALA A 76 15.14 -17.54 3.14
C ALA A 76 16.06 -17.01 4.25
N GLY A 77 16.36 -17.85 5.24
CA GLY A 77 17.34 -17.53 6.27
C GLY A 77 18.72 -17.27 5.65
N THR A 78 19.22 -16.04 5.75
CA THR A 78 20.50 -15.63 5.17
C THR A 78 21.33 -14.79 6.14
N ARG A 79 22.65 -14.94 6.11
CA ARG A 79 23.61 -14.12 6.86
C ARG A 79 24.10 -12.89 6.08
N ARG A 80 23.69 -12.76 4.82
CA ARG A 80 24.12 -11.68 3.92
C ARG A 80 22.98 -10.67 3.80
N TRP A 81 23.13 -9.50 4.42
CA TRP A 81 22.12 -8.44 4.39
C TRP A 81 21.66 -8.02 2.97
N PRO A 82 22.53 -7.99 1.93
CA PRO A 82 22.08 -7.61 0.58
C PRO A 82 21.10 -8.62 0.00
N VAL A 83 21.28 -9.90 0.32
CA VAL A 83 20.38 -10.98 -0.12
C VAL A 83 19.02 -10.84 0.56
N ALA A 84 18.99 -10.46 1.84
CA ALA A 84 17.73 -10.20 2.54
C ALA A 84 16.96 -9.02 1.93
N VAL A 85 17.67 -7.95 1.55
CA VAL A 85 17.07 -6.80 0.83
C VAL A 85 16.55 -7.24 -0.54
N PHE A 86 17.29 -8.08 -1.26
CA PHE A 86 16.87 -8.63 -2.54
C PHE A 86 15.55 -9.43 -2.44
N TYR A 87 15.40 -10.28 -1.43
CA TYR A 87 14.13 -10.98 -1.20
C TYR A 87 12.96 -10.03 -0.94
N ASN A 88 13.17 -8.98 -0.13
CA ASN A 88 12.13 -7.98 0.10
C ASN A 88 11.74 -7.26 -1.20
N MET A 89 12.70 -6.96 -2.09
CA MET A 89 12.41 -6.35 -3.39
C MET A 89 11.55 -7.26 -4.27
N ILE A 90 11.83 -8.58 -4.28
CA ILE A 90 11.03 -9.55 -5.03
C ILE A 90 9.59 -9.59 -4.50
N ASP A 91 9.41 -9.72 -3.18
CA ASP A 91 8.07 -9.81 -2.58
C ASP A 91 7.23 -8.55 -2.89
N MET A 92 7.85 -7.36 -2.80
CA MET A 92 7.21 -6.09 -3.12
C MET A 92 6.87 -5.96 -4.61
N ALA A 93 7.78 -6.38 -5.50
CA ALA A 93 7.56 -6.36 -6.93
C ALA A 93 6.41 -7.30 -7.33
N ALA A 94 6.35 -8.51 -6.76
CA ALA A 94 5.30 -9.46 -7.02
C ALA A 94 3.93 -8.97 -6.54
N LEU A 95 3.86 -8.34 -5.36
CA LEU A 95 2.63 -7.72 -4.87
C LEU A 95 2.16 -6.58 -5.78
N ASN A 96 3.07 -5.68 -6.18
CA ASN A 96 2.74 -4.59 -7.10
C ASN A 96 2.28 -5.10 -8.47
N ALA A 97 2.93 -6.14 -9.00
CA ALA A 97 2.53 -6.78 -10.25
C ALA A 97 1.12 -7.40 -10.15
N HIS A 98 0.79 -8.03 -9.03
CA HIS A 98 -0.54 -8.59 -8.80
C HIS A 98 -1.62 -7.49 -8.77
N VAL A 99 -1.39 -6.40 -8.04
CA VAL A 99 -2.31 -5.25 -7.99
C VAL A 99 -2.50 -4.66 -9.40
N LEU A 100 -1.41 -4.46 -10.14
CA LEU A 100 -1.49 -3.94 -11.51
C LEU A 100 -2.25 -4.88 -12.44
N TYR A 101 -2.01 -6.19 -12.35
CA TYR A 101 -2.70 -7.19 -13.14
C TYR A 101 -4.22 -7.16 -12.91
N GLN A 102 -4.65 -7.09 -11.64
CA GLN A 102 -6.08 -7.01 -11.31
C GLN A 102 -6.72 -5.72 -11.83
N LEU A 103 -6.00 -4.58 -11.75
CA LEU A 103 -6.48 -3.30 -12.27
C LEU A 103 -6.60 -3.27 -13.79
N CYS A 104 -5.62 -3.81 -14.50
CA CYS A 104 -5.60 -3.80 -15.96
C CYS A 104 -6.56 -4.81 -16.58
N THR A 105 -6.75 -5.97 -15.95
CA THR A 105 -7.61 -7.04 -16.49
C THR A 105 -9.02 -7.03 -15.93
N GLY A 106 -9.26 -6.33 -14.83
CA GLY A 106 -10.51 -6.38 -14.07
C GLY A 106 -10.78 -7.74 -13.41
N ARG A 107 -9.82 -8.67 -13.46
CA ARG A 107 -9.97 -10.01 -12.88
C ARG A 107 -9.62 -10.00 -11.41
N GLN A 108 -10.46 -10.64 -10.60
CA GLN A 108 -10.18 -10.93 -9.20
C GLN A 108 -9.62 -12.35 -9.10
N GLU A 109 -8.30 -12.47 -9.25
CA GLU A 109 -7.57 -13.71 -9.07
C GLU A 109 -6.99 -13.79 -7.66
N ARG A 110 -6.94 -15.01 -7.09
CA ARG A 110 -6.27 -15.21 -5.79
C ARG A 110 -4.78 -15.02 -5.98
N ARG A 111 -4.13 -14.34 -5.03
CA ARG A 111 -2.70 -14.04 -5.10
C ARG A 111 -1.82 -15.28 -5.27
N VAL A 112 -2.17 -16.41 -4.66
CA VAL A 112 -1.43 -17.67 -4.82
C VAL A 112 -1.40 -18.15 -6.26
N ASP A 113 -2.54 -18.09 -6.95
CA ASP A 113 -2.65 -18.54 -8.34
C ASP A 113 -1.81 -17.64 -9.26
N PHE A 114 -1.88 -16.33 -9.04
CA PHE A 114 -1.04 -15.35 -9.75
C PHE A 114 0.45 -15.61 -9.53
N LEU A 115 0.88 -15.87 -8.29
CA LEU A 115 2.28 -16.14 -7.97
C LEU A 115 2.79 -17.45 -8.57
N LEU A 116 1.95 -18.49 -8.58
CA LEU A 116 2.29 -19.77 -9.22
C LEU A 116 2.48 -19.61 -10.72
N GLU A 117 1.58 -18.89 -11.39
CA GLU A 117 1.68 -18.64 -12.83
C GLU A 117 2.89 -17.76 -13.15
N LEU A 118 3.12 -16.70 -12.38
CA LEU A 118 4.32 -15.86 -12.50
C LEU A 118 5.61 -16.70 -12.37
N ALA A 119 5.69 -17.56 -11.36
CA ALA A 119 6.85 -18.43 -11.18
C ALA A 119 7.03 -19.40 -12.36
N ARG A 120 5.92 -19.95 -12.89
CA ARG A 120 5.91 -20.81 -14.07
C ARG A 120 6.47 -20.09 -15.29
N GLU A 121 6.01 -18.88 -15.58
CA GLU A 121 6.46 -18.08 -16.73
C GLU A 121 7.94 -17.70 -16.65
N LEU A 122 8.40 -17.28 -15.47
CA LEU A 122 9.80 -16.97 -15.23
C LEU A 122 10.70 -18.20 -15.40
N ALA A 123 10.25 -19.37 -14.92
CA ALA A 123 11.01 -20.62 -15.05
C ALA A 123 11.12 -21.11 -16.51
N GLN A 124 10.03 -21.03 -17.29
CA GLN A 124 9.99 -21.47 -18.69
C GLN A 124 11.06 -20.78 -19.54
N THR A 125 11.27 -19.48 -19.32
CA THR A 125 12.28 -18.70 -20.06
C THR A 125 13.68 -19.30 -19.92
N HIS A 126 14.00 -19.88 -18.77
CA HIS A 126 15.32 -20.47 -18.50
C HIS A 126 15.41 -21.94 -18.90
N VAL A 127 14.33 -22.73 -18.80
CA VAL A 127 14.32 -24.14 -19.22
C VAL A 127 14.56 -24.26 -20.72
N VAL A 128 13.95 -23.38 -21.53
CA VAL A 128 14.15 -23.36 -22.99
C VAL A 128 15.61 -23.06 -23.37
N LEU A 129 16.30 -22.22 -22.59
CA LEU A 129 17.72 -21.89 -22.84
C LEU A 129 18.68 -23.04 -22.45
N LEU A 130 18.30 -23.87 -21.47
CA LEU A 130 19.11 -25.00 -21.01
C LEU A 130 18.89 -26.28 -21.83
N SER A 131 17.77 -26.39 -22.55
CA SER A 131 17.41 -27.57 -23.33
C SER A 131 17.99 -27.62 -24.76
N GLY A 132 18.73 -26.60 -25.20
CA GLY A 132 19.52 -26.69 -26.43
C GLY A 132 18.73 -27.07 -27.69
N GLU A 133 17.81 -26.21 -28.14
CA GLU A 133 17.32 -26.25 -29.52
C GLU A 133 17.40 -24.85 -30.14
N GLY A 134 18.13 -24.76 -31.25
CA GLY A 134 18.24 -23.55 -32.05
C GLY A 134 16.89 -23.13 -32.63
N HIS A 135 16.72 -21.80 -32.74
CA HIS A 135 15.66 -21.12 -33.49
C HIS A 135 14.22 -21.58 -33.29
N ARG A 136 13.49 -20.88 -32.42
CA ARG A 136 12.14 -20.41 -32.78
C ARG A 136 11.85 -19.07 -32.14
N ALA A 137 11.48 -18.11 -32.98
CA ALA A 137 11.04 -16.79 -32.54
C ALA A 137 9.91 -16.92 -31.51
N ILE A 138 10.05 -16.21 -30.40
CA ILE A 138 8.94 -15.96 -29.48
C ILE A 138 7.92 -15.15 -30.30
N PRO A 139 6.67 -15.61 -30.50
CA PRO A 139 5.65 -14.74 -31.07
C PRO A 139 5.43 -13.64 -30.03
N GLY A 140 5.94 -12.45 -30.33
CA GLY A 140 5.62 -11.26 -29.55
C GLY A 140 4.11 -11.12 -29.53
N LYS A 141 3.51 -11.21 -28.35
CA LYS A 141 2.22 -10.55 -28.12
C LYS A 141 2.51 -9.06 -28.19
N SER A 142 2.41 -8.51 -29.40
CA SER A 142 2.31 -7.08 -29.63
C SER A 142 1.01 -6.60 -29.02
N HIS A 143 1.02 -6.28 -27.74
CA HIS A 143 0.16 -5.23 -27.22
C HIS A 143 0.97 -3.94 -27.33
N SER A 144 0.62 -3.15 -28.34
CA SER A 144 1.16 -1.83 -28.60
C SER A 144 1.04 -0.98 -27.33
N LEU A 145 2.16 -0.77 -26.65
CA LEU A 145 2.30 0.29 -25.67
C LEU A 145 2.60 1.57 -26.45
N GLU A 146 1.53 2.27 -26.83
CA GLU A 146 1.65 3.67 -27.20
C GLU A 146 2.22 4.43 -26.01
N SER A 147 3.32 5.11 -26.28
CA SER A 147 4.04 5.99 -25.38
C SER A 147 3.19 7.22 -25.09
N GLU A 148 2.42 7.21 -24.01
CA GLU A 148 1.77 8.43 -23.52
C GLU A 148 2.03 8.68 -22.02
N ASN A 149 2.87 9.68 -21.79
CA ASN A 149 2.90 10.59 -20.63
C ASN A 149 2.87 9.98 -19.22
N TRP A 150 4.07 9.67 -18.73
CA TRP A 150 4.39 9.41 -17.32
C TRP A 150 4.05 10.56 -16.35
N SER A 151 3.56 11.70 -16.84
CA SER A 151 3.11 12.84 -16.02
C SER A 151 1.70 12.67 -15.42
N LEU A 152 0.92 11.65 -15.85
CA LEU A 152 -0.46 11.40 -15.38
C LEU A 152 -0.60 10.17 -14.46
N SER A 153 0.51 9.58 -14.00
CA SER A 153 0.50 8.42 -13.08
C SER A 153 0.22 8.81 -11.61
N TRP A 154 0.50 10.04 -11.21
CA TRP A 154 0.30 10.49 -9.82
C TRP A 154 -1.17 10.61 -9.35
N PRO A 155 -2.13 11.04 -10.19
CA PRO A 155 -3.55 11.06 -9.81
C PRO A 155 -4.17 9.66 -9.59
N LEU A 156 -3.64 8.60 -10.22
CA LEU A 156 -4.11 7.22 -10.04
C LEU A 156 -3.76 6.64 -8.67
N CYS A 157 -2.60 7.00 -8.10
CA CYS A 157 -2.25 6.66 -6.71
C CYS A 157 -3.22 7.29 -5.69
N TYR A 158 -3.82 8.44 -6.01
CA TYR A 158 -4.80 9.09 -5.12
C TYR A 158 -6.15 8.36 -5.13
N ASN A 159 -6.56 7.80 -6.28
CA ASN A 159 -7.77 6.98 -6.38
C ASN A 159 -7.58 5.56 -5.85
N LEU A 160 -6.37 4.99 -5.96
CA LEU A 160 -5.99 3.74 -5.31
C LEU A 160 -6.18 3.80 -3.78
N ARG A 161 -5.99 4.97 -3.17
CA ARG A 161 -6.27 5.23 -1.74
C ARG A 161 -7.76 5.15 -1.39
N LYS A 162 -8.66 5.50 -2.32
CA LYS A 162 -10.13 5.46 -2.10
C LYS A 162 -10.69 4.06 -2.29
N ASP A 163 -10.15 3.29 -3.24
CA ASP A 163 -10.63 1.93 -3.50
C ASP A 163 -10.10 0.93 -2.45
N LEU A 164 -8.88 1.11 -1.92
CA LEU A 164 -8.43 0.35 -0.74
C LEU A 164 -9.26 0.64 0.53
N MET A 165 -9.81 1.86 0.69
CA MET A 165 -10.71 2.18 1.81
C MET A 165 -12.11 1.56 1.67
N LYS A 166 -12.55 1.21 0.46
CA LYS A 166 -13.83 0.51 0.26
C LYS A 166 -13.72 -0.98 0.60
N MET A 167 -12.54 -1.59 0.47
CA MET A 167 -12.30 -2.99 0.83
C MET A 167 -12.11 -3.22 2.34
N SER A 168 -11.95 -2.16 3.15
CA SER A 168 -11.84 -2.25 4.61
C SER A 168 -13.16 -2.08 5.37
N SER A 169 -14.30 -2.11 4.68
CA SER A 169 -15.63 -2.07 5.30
C SER A 169 -16.24 -3.47 5.32
N CYS A 170 -15.63 -4.36 6.11
CA CYS A 170 -16.23 -5.58 6.63
C CYS A 170 -15.95 -5.66 8.13
#